data_AF-A0A8B5W071-F1
#
_entry.id   AF-A0A8B5W071-F1
#
_cell.length_a   1.000
_cell.length_b   1.000
_cell.length_c   1.000
_cell.angle_alpha   90.00
_cell.angle_beta   90.00
_cell.angle_gamma   90.00
#
_symmetry.space_group_name_H-M   'P 1'
#
loop_
_entity.id
_entity.type
_entity.pdbx_description
1 polymer ?
#
loop_
_entity_poly.entity_id
_entity_poly.type
_entity_poly.pdbx_seq_one_letter_code
_entity_poly.pdbx_strand_id
1 'polypeptide(L)' 'MKANQEIRDRIFMNRLRNWEVAEKLELSDSRFCVWLRTPLSKDRKHRVEKAIDELLAERKEG' A
#
# COMPACT_ATOMS: atom_id res chain seq x y z
N MET A 1 12.05 12.01 -9.58
CA MET A 1 10.64 11.89 -9.16
C MET A 1 10.40 10.50 -8.61
N LYS A 2 9.97 10.37 -7.34
CA LYS A 2 9.55 9.08 -6.80
C LYS A 2 8.08 8.86 -7.21
N ALA A 3 7.81 7.81 -7.98
CA ALA A 3 6.44 7.43 -8.30
C ALA A 3 5.66 7.09 -7.00
N ASN A 4 4.36 7.40 -6.99
CA ASN A 4 3.42 7.01 -5.93
C ASN A 4 3.80 7.47 -4.52
N GLN A 5 4.35 8.67 -4.40
CA GLN A 5 4.76 9.26 -3.11
C GLN A 5 3.60 9.30 -2.11
N GLU A 6 2.38 9.60 -2.54
CA GLU A 6 1.17 9.59 -1.69
C GLU A 6 0.93 8.25 -0.98
N ILE A 7 1.15 7.12 -1.67
CA ILE A 7 0.97 5.79 -1.08
C ILE A 7 2.04 5.52 -0.03
N ARG A 8 3.29 5.89 -0.33
CA ARG A 8 4.41 5.75 0.62
C ARG A 8 4.18 6.58 1.87
N ASP A 9 3.73 7.82 1.70
CA ASP A 9 3.39 8.70 2.80
C ASP A 9 2.24 8.14 3.63
N ARG A 10 1.17 7.62 3.00
CA ARG A 10 0.09 6.97 3.75
C ARG A 10 0.58 5.76 4.55
N ILE A 11 1.37 4.88 3.94
CA ILE A 11 1.91 3.70 4.63
C ILE A 11 2.77 4.14 5.83
N PHE A 12 3.62 5.14 5.63
CA PHE A 12 4.50 5.67 6.67
C PHE A 12 3.74 6.37 7.81
N MET A 13 2.80 7.26 7.48
CA MET A 13 1.98 8.00 8.45
C MET A 13 1.12 7.08 9.31
N ASN A 14 0.61 6.00 8.70
CA ASN A 14 -0.20 5.01 9.40
C ASN A 14 0.63 3.90 10.09
N ARG A 15 1.98 4.02 10.08
CA ARG A 15 2.91 3.02 10.61
C ARG A 15 2.65 1.60 10.09
N LEU A 16 2.16 1.49 8.86
CA LEU A 16 1.98 0.23 8.17
C LEU A 16 3.29 -0.19 7.52
N ARG A 17 3.47 -1.50 7.34
CA ARG A 17 4.61 -2.05 6.61
C ARG A 17 4.19 -2.42 5.19
N ASN A 18 5.11 -2.26 4.24
CA ASN A 18 4.86 -2.58 2.83
C ASN A 18 4.40 -4.02 2.62
N TRP A 19 4.93 -4.96 3.42
CA TRP A 19 4.54 -6.36 3.34
C TRP A 19 3.10 -6.59 3.81
N GLU A 20 2.56 -5.82 4.76
CA GLU A 20 1.17 -5.97 5.22
C GLU A 20 0.20 -5.60 4.10
N VAL A 21 0.48 -4.48 3.43
CA VAL A 21 -0.31 -4.03 2.27
C VAL A 21 -0.16 -5.01 1.11
N ALA A 22 1.04 -5.56 0.91
CA ALA A 22 1.27 -6.58 -0.10
C ALA A 22 0.48 -7.86 0.20
N GLU A 23 0.45 -8.31 1.46
CA GLU A 23 -0.30 -9.50 1.90
C GLU A 23 -1.80 -9.36 1.63
N LYS A 24 -2.38 -8.20 1.96
CA LYS A 24 -3.79 -7.91 1.63
C LYS A 24 -4.11 -7.86 0.15
N LEU A 25 -3.12 -7.51 -0.66
CA LEU A 25 -3.25 -7.52 -2.12
C LEU A 25 -2.94 -8.89 -2.72
N GLU A 26 -2.67 -9.91 -1.89
CA GLU A 26 -2.20 -11.23 -2.31
C GLU A 26 -0.93 -11.15 -3.19
N LEU A 27 -0.06 -10.20 -2.87
CA LEU A 27 1.20 -9.93 -3.55
C LEU A 27 2.38 -10.18 -2.63
N SER A 28 3.50 -10.55 -3.22
CA SER A 28 4.79 -10.55 -2.51
C SER A 28 5.30 -9.12 -2.31
N ASP A 29 5.98 -8.85 -1.19
CA ASP A 29 6.63 -7.56 -0.91
C ASP A 29 7.50 -7.07 -2.08
N SER A 30 8.25 -7.97 -2.72
CA SER A 30 9.08 -7.65 -3.90
C SER A 30 8.25 -7.04 -5.05
N ARG A 31 7.07 -7.59 -5.32
CA ARG A 31 6.17 -7.14 -6.40
C ARG A 31 5.54 -5.80 -6.04
N PHE A 32 5.21 -5.60 -4.76
CA PHE A 32 4.73 -4.33 -4.24
C PHE A 32 5.82 -3.24 -4.29
N CYS A 33 7.06 -3.57 -3.95
CA CYS A 33 8.22 -2.68 -4.10
C CYS A 33 8.41 -2.22 -5.55
N VAL A 34 8.23 -3.11 -6.52
CA VAL A 34 8.25 -2.75 -7.96
C VAL A 34 7.10 -1.81 -8.30
N TRP A 35 5.90 -2.07 -7.79
CA TRP A 35 4.73 -1.19 -7.95
C TRP A 35 4.95 0.21 -7.38
N LEU A 36 5.66 0.34 -6.24
CA LEU A 36 6.01 1.65 -5.68
C LEU A 36 7.11 2.38 -6.48
N ARG A 37 7.82 1.69 -7.38
CA ARG A 37 8.84 2.28 -8.26
C ARG A 37 8.30 2.65 -9.64
N THR A 38 7.20 2.02 -10.08
CA THR A 38 6.54 2.30 -11.36
C THR A 38 5.30 3.18 -11.18
N PRO A 39 4.94 4.04 -12.14
CA PRO A 39 3.69 4.80 -12.05
C PRO A 39 2.49 3.85 -12.01
N LEU A 40 1.71 3.89 -10.91
CA LEU A 40 0.51 3.08 -10.77
C LEU A 40 -0.64 3.70 -11.58
N SER A 41 -1.33 2.88 -12.36
CA SER A 41 -2.62 3.27 -12.95
C SER A 41 -3.64 3.53 -11.83
N LYS A 42 -4.63 4.40 -12.09
CA LYS A 42 -5.69 4.75 -11.12
C LYS A 42 -6.35 3.53 -10.47
N ASP A 43 -6.63 2.48 -11.25
CA ASP A 43 -7.23 1.24 -10.75
C ASP A 43 -6.35 0.55 -9.69
N ARG A 44 -5.05 0.40 -9.99
CA ARG A 44 -4.11 -0.20 -9.04
C ARG A 44 -3.90 0.67 -7.81
N LYS A 45 -3.83 2.00 -7.99
CA LYS A 45 -3.73 2.96 -6.87
C LYS A 45 -4.92 2.77 -5.93
N HIS A 46 -6.14 2.69 -6.46
CA HIS A 46 -7.36 2.49 -5.69
C HIS A 46 -7.37 1.17 -4.92
N ARG A 47 -6.92 0.06 -5.54
CA ARG A 47 -6.78 -1.22 -4.83
C ARG A 47 -5.83 -1.14 -3.64
N VAL A 48 -4.67 -0.50 -3.82
CA VAL A 48 -3.69 -0.32 -2.75
C VAL A 48 -4.24 0.57 -1.64
N GLU A 49 -4.93 1.66 -2.00
CA GLU A 49 -5.58 2.54 -1.03
C GLU A 49 -6.65 1.79 -0.21
N LYS A 50 -7.46 0.96 -0.87
CA LYS A 50 -8.45 0.12 -0.20
C LYS A 50 -7.80 -0.88 0.76
N ALA A 51 -6.75 -1.58 0.33
CA ALA A 51 -6.02 -2.50 1.19
C ALA A 51 -5.42 -1.80 2.43
N ILE A 52 -4.92 -0.58 2.27
CA ILE A 52 -4.45 0.25 3.40
C ILE A 52 -5.60 0.60 4.34
N ASP A 53 -6.76 0.99 3.82
CA ASP A 53 -7.94 1.34 4.62
C ASP A 53 -8.46 0.13 5.43
N GLU A 54 -8.52 -1.04 4.80
CA GLU A 54 -8.90 -2.30 5.45
C GLU A 54 -7.91 -2.67 6.59
N LEU A 55 -6.59 -2.55 6.35
CA LEU A 55 -5.58 -2.76 7.40
C LEU A 55 -5.71 -1.77 8.56
N LEU A 56 -6.06 -0.53 8.25
CA LEU A 56 -6.26 0.50 9.28
C LEU A 56 -7.48 0.22 10.13
N ALA A 57 -8.58 -0.24 9.51
CA ALA A 57 -9.78 -0.66 10.22
C ALA A 57 -9.47 -1.82 11.17
N GLU A 58 -8.79 -2.86 10.68
CA GLU A 58 -8.37 -4.02 11.49
C GLU A 58 -7.46 -3.63 12.66
N ARG A 59 -6.53 -2.68 12.45
CA ARG A 59 -5.64 -2.18 13.50
C ARG A 59 -6.34 -1.32 14.55
N LYS A 60 -7.51 -0.75 14.25
CA LYS A 60 -8.24 0.14 15.16
C LYS A 60 -9.18 -0.63 16.10
N GLU A 61 -9.52 -1.86 15.75
CA GLU A 61 -10.33 -2.77 16.58
C GLU A 61 -9.49 -3.65 17.53
N GLY A 62 -8.16 -3.60 17.43
CA GLY A 62 -7.22 -4.37 18.27
C GLY A 62 -6.62 -3.62 19.45
#